data_AF-A0A542AJL8-F1
#
_entry.id   AF-A0A542AJL8-F1
#
_cell.length_a   1.000
_cell.length_b   1.000
_cell.length_c   1.000
_cell.angle_alpha   90.00
_cell.angle_beta   90.00
_cell.angle_gamma   90.00
#
_symmetry.space_group_name_H-M   'P 1'
#
loop_
_entity.id
_entity.type
_entity.pdbx_description
1 polymer ?
#
loop_
_entity_poly.entity_id
_entity_poly.type
_entity_poly.pdbx_seq_one_letter_code
_entity_poly.pdbx_strand_id
1 'polypeptide(L)'
;MARTKKDIDKDLMYKMLMPSGSRTAKASQDAESPSGLSDEQNTRAALEEPLNQHKTIMRREVGVAFMDTQPTILVNTMESIVLEKLESALARFQCCKCDRCKKDIVAMALNKLPPKYMVLQEGQPTPDIDPQTNAQVVTAVIQAILAVRAHPRH
;
A
#
# COMPACT_ATOMS: atom_id res chain seq x y z
N MET A 1 51.12 -38.36 6.45
CA MET A 1 49.64 -38.25 6.31
C MET A 1 49.24 -36.82 6.65
N ALA A 2 48.87 -36.02 5.64
CA ALA A 2 48.63 -34.59 5.80
C ALA A 2 47.14 -34.32 6.08
N ARG A 3 46.84 -33.61 7.17
CA ARG A 3 45.49 -33.24 7.58
C ARG A 3 44.90 -32.22 6.61
N THR A 4 43.75 -32.53 6.02
CA THR A 4 43.01 -31.62 5.14
C THR A 4 42.43 -30.45 5.93
N LYS A 5 42.57 -29.25 5.37
CA LYS A 5 42.21 -27.96 5.98
C LYS A 5 40.70 -27.86 6.18
N LYS A 6 40.29 -27.82 7.46
CA LYS A 6 39.15 -27.11 8.06
C LYS A 6 37.89 -27.01 7.17
N ASP A 7 37.05 -28.03 7.25
CA ASP A 7 35.62 -27.88 6.94
C ASP A 7 35.06 -26.76 7.81
N ILE A 8 34.57 -25.71 7.15
CA ILE A 8 34.02 -24.54 7.84
C ILE A 8 32.69 -24.98 8.44
N ASP A 9 32.61 -24.92 9.77
CA ASP A 9 31.46 -25.35 10.54
C ASP A 9 30.23 -24.47 10.22
N LYS A 10 29.30 -25.05 9.46
CA LYS A 10 28.13 -24.36 8.90
C LYS A 10 27.22 -23.82 10.00
N ASP A 11 27.19 -24.48 11.16
CA ASP A 11 26.33 -24.11 12.29
C ASP A 11 26.85 -22.84 12.99
N LEU A 12 28.18 -22.67 13.02
CA LEU A 12 28.83 -21.48 13.55
C LEU A 12 28.61 -20.27 12.62
N MET A 13 28.62 -20.51 11.31
CA MET A 13 28.23 -19.49 10.32
C MET A 13 26.75 -19.10 10.45
N TYR A 14 25.86 -20.07 10.64
CA TYR A 14 24.42 -19.85 10.77
C TYR A 14 24.07 -19.03 12.01
N LYS A 15 24.77 -19.28 13.13
CA LYS A 15 24.58 -18.56 14.40
C LYS A 15 25.05 -17.09 14.34
N MET A 16 26.03 -16.79 13.50
CA MET A 16 26.51 -15.41 13.29
C MET A 16 25.70 -14.65 12.23
N LEU A 17 25.11 -15.36 11.26
CA LEU A 17 24.36 -14.75 10.15
C LEU A 17 22.90 -14.45 10.51
N MET A 18 22.30 -15.17 11.46
CA MET A 18 20.92 -14.95 11.88
C MET A 18 20.82 -13.86 12.96
N PRO A 19 20.19 -12.69 12.69
CA PRO A 19 19.92 -11.70 13.73
C PRO A 19 18.86 -12.28 14.65
N SER A 20 19.24 -12.63 15.89
CA SER A 20 18.28 -13.02 16.91
C SER A 20 17.51 -11.79 17.39
N GLY A 21 16.55 -11.36 16.57
CA GLY A 21 15.53 -10.39 16.94
C GLY A 21 14.56 -11.02 17.95
N SER A 22 14.54 -10.43 19.14
CA SER A 22 13.43 -10.42 20.11
C SER A 22 12.75 -11.76 20.43
N ARG A 23 13.15 -12.39 21.54
CA ARG A 23 12.25 -13.25 22.33
C ARG A 23 12.11 -12.71 23.74
N THR A 24 11.33 -11.64 23.91
CA THR A 24 10.56 -11.42 25.14
C THR A 24 9.15 -11.96 24.90
N ALA A 25 9.02 -13.28 25.03
CA ALA A 25 7.74 -13.96 25.24
C ALA A 25 7.99 -15.02 26.31
N LYS A 26 7.91 -14.60 27.57
CA LYS A 26 7.88 -15.50 28.73
C LYS A 26 6.43 -15.51 29.20
N ALA A 27 5.72 -16.60 28.89
CA ALA A 27 4.42 -16.91 29.44
C ALA A 27 4.54 -18.16 30.31
N SER A 28 3.71 -18.19 31.36
CA SER A 28 3.62 -19.11 32.51
C SER A 28 4.75 -19.05 33.53
N GLN A 29 4.52 -19.04 34.84
CA GLN A 29 3.40 -18.68 35.73
C GLN A 29 3.97 -19.03 37.11
N ASP A 30 4.06 -18.08 38.04
CA ASP A 30 3.96 -18.37 39.47
C ASP A 30 3.58 -17.06 40.18
N ALA A 31 2.54 -17.19 40.99
CA ALA A 31 1.84 -16.12 41.65
C ALA A 31 2.51 -15.78 42.97
N GLU A 32 2.81 -14.50 43.20
CA GLU A 32 2.58 -13.81 44.49
C GLU A 32 2.88 -12.31 44.30
N SER A 33 1.88 -11.48 44.58
CA SER A 33 2.04 -10.05 44.85
C SER A 33 2.27 -9.91 46.37
N PRO A 34 3.00 -8.89 46.86
CA PRO A 34 2.37 -7.57 46.97
C PRO A 34 3.28 -6.34 46.74
N SER A 35 2.66 -5.34 46.12
CA SER A 35 2.71 -3.89 46.37
C SER A 35 3.82 -3.28 47.24
N GLY A 36 4.43 -2.20 46.73
CA GLY A 36 5.12 -1.21 47.55
C GLY A 36 5.56 0.01 46.73
N LEU A 37 4.80 1.10 46.87
CA LEU A 37 5.14 2.45 46.41
C LEU A 37 6.35 3.00 47.17
N SER A 38 7.26 3.70 46.49
CA SER A 38 7.81 4.99 46.95
C SER A 38 8.83 5.55 45.95
N ASP A 39 8.49 6.70 45.37
CA ASP A 39 9.44 7.72 44.91
C ASP A 39 10.48 8.03 46.00
N GLU A 40 11.77 8.14 45.66
CA GLU A 40 12.67 9.09 46.33
C GLU A 40 13.96 9.38 45.51
N GLN A 41 13.96 10.59 44.94
CA GLN A 41 15.02 11.62 45.01
C GLN A 41 16.51 11.24 44.84
N ASN A 42 17.03 11.64 43.67
CA ASN A 42 18.24 12.45 43.45
C ASN A 42 19.27 12.61 44.60
N THR A 43 20.46 12.03 44.45
CA THR A 43 21.71 12.63 44.95
C THR A 43 22.85 12.49 43.94
N ARG A 44 23.42 13.64 43.59
CA ARG A 44 24.67 13.83 42.84
C ARG A 44 25.86 13.23 43.58
N ALA A 45 26.76 12.55 42.86
CA ALA A 45 28.20 12.60 43.13
C ALA A 45 28.98 12.16 41.87
N ALA A 46 29.83 13.05 41.38
CA ALA A 46 30.78 12.79 40.32
C ALA A 46 31.91 11.90 40.82
N LEU A 47 32.26 10.87 40.06
CA LEU A 47 33.59 10.28 40.01
C LEU A 47 33.92 10.01 38.53
N GLU A 48 34.95 10.69 38.06
CA GLU A 48 35.42 10.69 36.68
C GLU A 48 36.33 9.49 36.37
N GLU A 49 36.31 9.11 35.08
CA GLU A 49 37.37 8.48 34.26
C GLU A 49 37.63 6.95 34.43
N PRO A 50 37.94 6.19 33.33
CA PRO A 50 38.86 6.59 32.27
C PRO A 50 38.41 6.41 30.81
N LEU A 51 38.79 7.40 30.02
CA LEU A 51 39.36 7.33 28.67
C LEU A 51 39.31 5.96 27.95
N ASN A 52 38.17 5.62 27.34
CA ASN A 52 38.13 4.50 26.38
C ASN A 52 38.19 5.04 24.96
N GLN A 53 39.42 5.10 24.43
CA GLN A 53 39.76 5.60 23.11
C GLN A 53 39.35 4.58 22.02
N HIS A 54 38.04 4.31 21.91
CA HIS A 54 37.51 3.61 20.75
C HIS A 54 37.49 4.58 19.59
N LYS A 55 38.51 4.46 18.73
CA LYS A 55 38.60 5.09 17.41
C LYS A 55 37.20 5.22 16.80
N THR A 56 36.72 6.45 16.72
CA THR A 56 35.54 6.81 15.97
C THR A 56 35.80 6.42 14.52
N ILE A 57 35.38 5.23 14.13
CA ILE A 57 35.12 4.92 12.73
C ILE A 57 34.03 5.93 12.37
N MET A 58 34.43 7.00 11.67
CA MET A 58 33.52 7.89 10.97
C MET A 58 32.71 6.98 10.05
N ARG A 59 31.55 6.54 10.54
CA ARG A 59 30.61 5.78 9.75
C ARG A 59 30.15 6.77 8.71
N ARG A 60 30.78 6.73 7.54
CA ARG A 60 30.40 7.56 6.40
C ARG A 60 28.92 7.29 6.19
N GLU A 61 28.09 8.26 6.55
CA GLU A 61 26.67 8.21 6.30
C GLU A 61 26.54 8.18 4.79
N VAL A 62 26.39 6.98 4.24
CA VAL A 62 25.95 6.82 2.87
C VAL A 62 24.53 7.35 2.91
N GLY A 63 24.37 8.61 2.54
CA GLY A 63 23.07 9.21 2.28
C GLY A 63 22.42 8.36 1.19
N VAL A 64 21.63 7.38 1.60
CA VAL A 64 20.76 6.66 0.69
C VAL A 64 19.80 7.73 0.19
N ALA A 65 19.88 8.05 -1.10
CA ALA A 65 18.92 8.94 -1.73
C ALA A 65 17.53 8.46 -1.32
N PHE A 66 16.78 9.33 -0.66
CA PHE A 66 15.41 9.10 -0.22
C PHE A 66 14.64 8.66 -1.48
N MET A 67 14.44 7.35 -1.64
CA MET A 67 13.72 6.82 -2.78
C MET A 67 12.30 7.33 -2.60
N ASP A 68 11.81 8.12 -3.56
CA ASP A 68 10.46 8.66 -3.58
C ASP A 68 9.44 7.52 -3.35
N THR A 69 8.99 7.34 -2.10
CA THR A 69 7.87 6.48 -1.75
C THR A 69 6.57 7.21 -2.03
N GLN A 70 6.44 7.79 -3.23
CA GLN A 70 5.17 8.40 -3.61
C GLN A 70 4.15 7.26 -3.76
N PRO A 71 3.01 7.34 -3.06
CA PRO A 71 2.01 6.28 -3.13
C PRO A 71 1.42 6.25 -4.55
N THR A 72 1.25 5.04 -5.08
CA THR A 72 0.74 4.80 -6.43
C THR A 72 -0.56 4.01 -6.37
N ILE A 73 -1.50 4.34 -7.27
CA ILE A 73 -2.82 3.72 -7.38
C ILE A 73 -2.99 3.08 -8.75
N LEU A 74 -3.68 1.94 -8.79
CA LEU A 74 -4.06 1.26 -10.03
C LEU A 74 -5.51 1.61 -10.37
N VAL A 75 -5.72 2.20 -11.54
CA VAL A 75 -7.03 2.71 -11.95
C VAL A 75 -7.37 2.24 -13.36
N ASN A 76 -8.64 1.88 -13.59
CA ASN A 76 -9.16 1.68 -14.94
C ASN A 76 -9.55 3.03 -15.54
N THR A 77 -8.83 3.45 -16.57
CA THR A 77 -9.10 4.71 -17.28
C THR A 77 -10.53 4.77 -17.82
N MET A 78 -11.05 3.65 -18.35
CA MET A 78 -12.39 3.60 -18.92
C MET A 78 -13.48 3.93 -17.90
N GLU A 79 -13.27 3.60 -16.62
CA GLU A 79 -14.24 3.89 -15.56
C GLU A 79 -14.43 5.39 -15.36
N SER A 80 -13.33 6.14 -15.32
CA SER A 80 -13.37 7.60 -15.15
C SER A 80 -14.11 8.28 -16.31
N ILE A 81 -13.82 7.87 -17.54
CA ILE A 81 -14.48 8.43 -18.73
C ILE A 81 -15.95 8.00 -18.81
N VAL A 82 -16.30 6.77 -18.47
CA VAL A 82 -17.70 6.32 -18.44
C VAL A 82 -18.51 7.16 -17.46
N LEU A 83 -17.99 7.44 -16.27
CA LEU A 83 -18.67 8.27 -15.26
C LEU A 83 -18.92 9.69 -15.76
N GLU A 84 -17.92 10.32 -16.37
CA GLU A 84 -18.05 11.66 -16.95
C GLU A 84 -19.13 11.70 -18.06
N LYS A 85 -19.11 10.72 -18.97
CA LYS A 85 -20.08 10.68 -20.08
C LYS A 85 -21.48 10.25 -19.64
N LEU A 86 -21.60 9.47 -18.58
CA LEU A 86 -22.88 9.00 -18.07
C LEU A 86 -23.82 10.16 -17.72
N GLU A 87 -23.36 11.15 -16.96
CA GLU A 87 -24.21 12.27 -16.53
C GLU A 87 -24.75 13.07 -17.71
N SER A 88 -23.87 13.35 -18.67
CA SER A 88 -24.23 14.04 -19.91
C SER A 88 -25.24 13.24 -20.76
N ALA A 89 -25.12 11.91 -20.78
CA ALA A 89 -26.03 11.04 -21.50
C ALA A 89 -27.39 10.95 -20.79
N LEU A 90 -27.41 10.77 -19.47
CA LEU A 90 -28.62 10.73 -18.65
C LEU A 90 -29.43 12.03 -18.70
N ALA A 91 -28.78 13.17 -18.94
CA ALA A 91 -29.49 14.44 -19.15
C ALA A 91 -30.28 14.46 -20.47
N ARG A 92 -29.80 13.75 -21.50
CA ARG A 92 -30.42 13.69 -22.83
C ARG A 92 -31.50 12.61 -22.93
N PHE A 93 -31.36 11.52 -22.18
CA PHE A 93 -32.33 10.41 -22.17
C PHE A 93 -33.26 10.50 -20.96
N GLN A 94 -34.57 10.55 -21.20
CA GLN A 94 -35.56 10.41 -20.13
C GLN A 94 -35.58 8.97 -19.60
N CYS A 95 -34.78 8.70 -18.56
CA CYS A 95 -34.68 7.41 -17.88
C CYS A 95 -34.56 7.59 -16.36
N CYS A 96 -34.67 6.49 -15.60
CA CYS A 96 -34.60 6.53 -14.14
C CYS A 96 -33.21 6.96 -13.65
N LYS A 97 -33.17 7.90 -12.71
CA LYS A 97 -31.94 8.51 -12.16
C LYS A 97 -31.55 7.96 -10.78
N CYS A 98 -32.17 6.87 -10.33
CA CYS A 98 -31.82 6.24 -9.07
C CYS A 98 -30.40 5.65 -9.12
N ASP A 99 -29.77 5.52 -7.95
CA ASP A 99 -28.40 5.01 -7.87
C ASP A 99 -28.28 3.57 -8.36
N ARG A 100 -29.35 2.78 -8.27
CA ARG A 100 -29.41 1.42 -8.81
C ARG A 100 -29.27 1.43 -10.34
N CYS A 101 -30.12 2.19 -11.03
CA CYS A 101 -30.05 2.28 -12.49
C CYS A 101 -28.73 2.90 -12.97
N LYS A 102 -28.20 3.92 -12.29
CA LYS A 102 -26.89 4.49 -12.65
C LYS A 102 -25.79 3.44 -12.59
N LYS A 103 -25.71 2.68 -11.50
CA LYS A 103 -24.73 1.60 -11.32
C LYS A 103 -24.90 0.49 -12.35
N ASP A 104 -26.15 0.11 -12.66
CA ASP A 104 -26.43 -0.90 -13.70
C ASP A 104 -25.94 -0.44 -15.07
N ILE A 105 -26.18 0.84 -15.43
CA ILE A 105 -25.72 1.39 -16.71
C ILE A 105 -24.18 1.38 -16.79
N VAL A 106 -23.50 1.82 -15.73
CA VAL A 106 -22.03 1.80 -15.67
C VAL A 106 -21.49 0.39 -15.81
N ALA A 107 -22.04 -0.57 -15.05
CA ALA A 107 -21.62 -1.96 -15.11
C ALA A 107 -21.82 -2.56 -16.50
N MET A 108 -22.98 -2.35 -17.12
CA MET A 108 -23.27 -2.82 -18.47
C MET A 108 -22.37 -2.17 -19.53
N ALA A 109 -22.01 -0.90 -19.37
CA ALA A 109 -21.10 -0.22 -20.28
C ALA A 109 -19.66 -0.75 -20.14
N LEU A 110 -19.15 -0.87 -18.92
CA LEU A 110 -17.78 -1.35 -18.66
C LEU A 110 -17.57 -2.80 -19.09
N ASN A 111 -18.58 -3.67 -18.92
CA ASN A 111 -18.51 -5.06 -19.37
C ASN A 111 -18.40 -5.21 -20.90
N LYS A 112 -18.80 -4.20 -21.67
CA LYS A 112 -18.70 -4.20 -23.13
C LYS A 112 -17.41 -3.58 -23.64
N LEU A 113 -16.72 -2.80 -22.80
CA LEU A 113 -15.53 -2.04 -23.19
C LEU A 113 -14.27 -2.83 -22.82
N PRO A 114 -13.20 -2.74 -23.63
CA PRO A 114 -11.92 -3.32 -23.25
C PRO A 114 -11.35 -2.55 -22.05
N PRO A 115 -11.00 -3.22 -20.94
CA PRO A 115 -10.47 -2.55 -19.77
C PRO A 115 -9.06 -2.00 -20.06
N LYS A 116 -8.76 -0.81 -19.52
CA LYS A 116 -7.47 -0.15 -19.69
C LYS A 116 -6.96 0.32 -18.32
N TYR A 117 -6.18 -0.55 -17.68
CA TYR A 117 -5.58 -0.27 -16.39
C TYR A 117 -4.25 0.48 -16.54
N MET A 118 -4.05 1.47 -15.67
CA MET A 118 -2.80 2.21 -15.56
C MET A 118 -2.45 2.45 -14.11
N VAL A 119 -1.15 2.62 -13.85
CA VAL A 119 -0.63 3.03 -12.56
C VAL A 119 -0.46 4.55 -12.59
N LEU A 120 -1.12 5.24 -11.67
CA LEU A 120 -1.01 6.68 -11.48
C LEU A 120 -0.42 6.97 -10.11
N GLN A 121 0.25 8.11 -9.97
CA GLN A 121 0.57 8.65 -8.65
C GLN A 121 -0.72 9.16 -8.00
N GLU A 122 -0.83 9.05 -6.68
CA GLU A 122 -1.98 9.60 -5.97
C GLU A 122 -2.16 11.10 -6.30
N GLY A 123 -3.37 11.48 -6.70
CA GLY A 123 -3.72 12.86 -7.07
C GLY A 123 -3.47 13.25 -8.53
N GLN A 124 -2.84 12.39 -9.35
CA GLN A 124 -2.74 12.65 -10.80
C GLN A 124 -4.08 12.35 -11.50
N PRO A 125 -4.59 13.26 -12.36
CA PRO A 125 -5.77 12.99 -13.17
C PRO A 125 -5.50 11.90 -14.20
N THR A 126 -6.54 11.16 -14.58
CA THR A 126 -6.44 10.20 -15.70
C THR A 126 -6.14 10.95 -17.00
N PRO A 127 -5.17 10.49 -17.82
CA PRO A 127 -4.84 11.13 -19.08
C PRO A 127 -5.99 10.99 -20.10
N ASP A 128 -5.98 11.91 -21.06
CA ASP A 128 -6.93 11.91 -22.16
C ASP A 128 -6.79 10.64 -23.01
N ILE A 129 -7.94 10.09 -23.44
CA ILE A 129 -7.98 8.95 -24.35
C ILE A 129 -8.19 9.40 -25.80
N ASP A 130 -7.71 8.56 -26.72
CA ASP A 130 -7.93 8.69 -28.16
C ASP A 130 -9.41 8.92 -28.51
N PRO A 131 -9.76 9.89 -29.38
CA PRO A 131 -11.14 10.18 -29.78
C PRO A 131 -11.93 8.96 -30.26
N GLN A 132 -11.28 7.99 -30.92
CA GLN A 132 -11.97 6.76 -31.37
C GLN A 132 -12.48 5.95 -30.18
N THR A 133 -11.68 5.85 -29.12
CA THR A 133 -12.08 5.16 -27.88
C THR A 133 -13.16 5.92 -27.14
N ASN A 134 -13.14 7.26 -27.17
CA ASN A 134 -14.20 8.07 -26.61
C ASN A 134 -15.55 7.79 -27.28
N ALA A 135 -15.57 7.72 -28.62
CA ALA A 135 -16.77 7.36 -29.37
C ALA A 135 -17.28 5.95 -29.02
N GLN A 136 -16.38 4.98 -28.83
CA GLN A 136 -16.73 3.64 -28.36
C GLN A 136 -17.37 3.66 -26.97
N VAL A 137 -16.83 4.44 -26.03
CA VAL A 137 -17.42 4.61 -24.69
C VAL A 137 -18.82 5.20 -24.78
N VAL A 138 -19.01 6.27 -25.55
CA VAL A 138 -20.32 6.92 -25.71
C VAL A 138 -21.36 5.95 -26.29
N THR A 139 -20.99 5.20 -27.33
CA THR A 139 -21.90 4.20 -27.92
C THR A 139 -22.25 3.09 -26.93
N ALA A 140 -21.28 2.59 -26.16
CA ALA A 140 -21.52 1.59 -25.12
C ALA A 140 -22.46 2.10 -24.01
N VAL A 141 -22.27 3.34 -23.55
CA VAL A 141 -23.14 3.98 -22.56
C VAL A 141 -24.56 4.13 -23.08
N ILE A 142 -24.74 4.60 -24.32
CA ILE A 142 -26.08 4.72 -24.93
C ILE A 142 -26.77 3.35 -25.00
N GLN A 143 -26.05 2.31 -25.44
CA GLN A 143 -26.62 0.97 -25.48
C GLN A 143 -26.98 0.44 -24.09
N ALA A 144 -26.17 0.73 -23.07
CA ALA A 144 -26.46 0.35 -21.69
C ALA A 144 -27.71 1.08 -21.16
N ILE A 145 -27.86 2.38 -21.43
CA ILE A 145 -29.06 3.16 -21.07
C ILE A 145 -30.30 2.54 -21.72
N LEU A 146 -30.24 2.19 -23.00
CA LEU A 146 -31.37 1.57 -23.71
C LEU A 146 -31.76 0.21 -23.11
N ALA A 147 -30.76 -0.59 -22.72
CA ALA A 147 -31.00 -1.90 -22.12
C ALA A 147 -31.62 -1.80 -20.72
N VAL A 148 -31.11 -0.92 -19.86
CA VAL A 148 -31.65 -0.68 -18.51
C VAL A 148 -33.04 -0.03 -18.58
N ARG A 149 -33.28 0.84 -19.57
CA ARG A 149 -34.61 1.43 -19.80
C ARG A 149 -35.65 0.37 -20.20
N ALA A 150 -35.25 -0.62 -20.99
CA ALA A 150 -36.15 -1.70 -21.40
C ALA A 150 -36.53 -2.62 -20.22
N HIS A 151 -35.61 -2.85 -19.28
CA HIS A 151 -35.82 -3.74 -18.13
C HIS A 151 -35.26 -3.13 -16.84
N PRO A 152 -35.93 -2.14 -16.25
CA PRO A 152 -35.49 -1.53 -15.00
C PRO A 152 -35.60 -2.52 -13.84
N ARG A 153 -34.60 -2.54 -12.96
CA ARG A 153 -34.55 -3.38 -11.74
C ARG A 153 -34.78 -2.58 -10.44
N HIS A 154 -35.37 -1.39 -10.55
CA HIS A 154 -35.61 -0.49 -9.42
C HIS A 154 -37.04 -0.61 -8.89
#